data_AF-A0A2W2C1A1-F1
#
_entry.id   AF-A0A2W2C1A1-F1
#
_cell.length_a   1.000
_cell.length_b   1.000
_cell.length_c   1.000
_cell.angle_alpha   90.00
_cell.angle_beta   90.00
_cell.angle_gamma   90.00
#
_symmetry.space_group_name_H-M   'P 1'
#
loop_
_entity.id
_entity.type
_entity.pdbx_description
1 polymer ?
#
loop_
_entity_poly.entity_id
_entity_poly.type
_entity_poly.pdbx_seq_one_letter_code
_entity_poly.pdbx_strand_id
1 'polypeptide(L)'
;MKKTFFFALLLIAALGAKAEIYKGGQIGYEWVTDSLYNIYVQTYLPCIGPSQPVPDSIYVCYFNSCNTTSGSIVLHRSQDSVKTAPMVRAYVYSGEFVVPSTCSHWTFYTSIAGRDSVVNINSTGSNIYLETTLNSTVNHISTISTLSGPSYNPFLLTNVPWILPGASAPDSIIYETIMPRTAPANYLNPGLCQGSYAATDLSFTDTMYNLTDNPISSNHTYTLAHVAGTRNFTAAASGLGKNILAVKATRYKNGIIVGTSMIDQEFIIAPDTGYHRVYNYLDTNSIVGGYFDANGIHAYPDSTVQFCIIATCQNTPVSIADNHGITLPGSSVSYTTANDTSRACFTWTPSLTDTGARIFTATTHYTTDTTLCENAQLIIADGQLNVPLNVINPTSVNTLSNNNAIKVFPNPAQHTVYVQTAVAVQLTVTGLDGRTLLQRKNATSVDISSLPDGIYLLRIADGSGQFLKMEKLIKTASK
;
A
#
# COMPACT_ATOMS: atom_id res chain seq x y z
N MET A 1 -78.43 2.19 -27.84
CA MET A 1 -77.45 1.20 -27.35
C MET A 1 -76.48 0.83 -28.46
N LYS A 2 -75.32 1.46 -28.54
CA LYS A 2 -74.13 0.96 -29.25
C LYS A 2 -72.91 1.46 -28.46
N LYS A 3 -72.27 0.57 -27.71
CA LYS A 3 -71.02 0.87 -26.99
C LYS A 3 -69.87 0.46 -27.89
N THR A 4 -69.13 1.45 -28.38
CA THR A 4 -67.88 1.27 -29.11
C THR A 4 -66.78 0.99 -28.09
N PHE A 5 -66.19 -0.20 -28.13
CA PHE A 5 -65.03 -0.59 -27.33
C PHE A 5 -63.78 0.05 -27.96
N PHE A 6 -63.14 0.96 -27.25
CA PHE A 6 -61.83 1.50 -27.62
C PHE A 6 -60.75 0.58 -27.02
N PHE A 7 -60.06 -0.17 -27.86
CA PHE A 7 -58.92 -1.00 -27.47
C PHE A 7 -57.69 -0.08 -27.36
N ALA A 8 -57.29 0.29 -26.15
CA ALA A 8 -56.04 0.99 -25.92
C ALA A 8 -54.88 -0.01 -26.01
N LEU A 9 -54.18 -0.01 -27.13
CA LEU A 9 -52.93 -0.73 -27.33
C LEU A 9 -51.86 -0.08 -26.44
N LEU A 10 -51.58 -0.68 -25.28
CA LEU A 10 -50.44 -0.30 -24.44
C LEU A 10 -49.16 -0.67 -25.20
N LEU A 11 -48.55 0.32 -25.86
CA LEU A 11 -47.16 0.25 -26.28
C LEU A 11 -46.31 0.21 -25.00
N ILE A 12 -45.94 -0.99 -24.55
CA ILE A 12 -44.81 -1.15 -23.64
C ILE A 12 -43.59 -0.77 -24.46
N ALA A 13 -43.14 0.48 -24.31
CA ALA A 13 -41.81 0.86 -24.72
C ALA A 13 -40.85 -0.04 -23.94
N ALA A 14 -40.26 -1.02 -24.63
CA ALA A 14 -39.11 -1.74 -24.14
C ALA A 14 -37.99 -0.72 -23.94
N LEU A 15 -37.93 -0.14 -22.74
CA LEU A 15 -36.71 0.43 -22.20
C LEU A 15 -35.71 -0.73 -22.26
N GLY A 16 -34.86 -0.73 -23.28
CA GLY A 16 -33.78 -1.70 -23.40
C GLY A 16 -33.00 -1.66 -22.11
N ALA A 17 -33.15 -2.70 -21.29
CA ALA A 17 -32.32 -2.90 -20.12
C ALA A 17 -30.88 -3.05 -20.64
N LYS A 18 -30.10 -1.97 -20.57
CA LYS A 18 -28.66 -2.06 -20.83
C LYS A 18 -28.10 -2.93 -19.71
N ALA A 19 -27.59 -4.11 -20.07
CA ALA A 19 -26.90 -4.99 -19.15
C ALA A 19 -25.71 -4.24 -18.51
N GLU A 20 -25.51 -4.44 -17.21
CA GLU A 20 -24.32 -3.93 -16.53
C GLU A 20 -23.07 -4.54 -17.18
N ILE A 21 -22.08 -3.70 -17.46
CA ILE A 21 -20.79 -4.15 -17.98
C ILE A 21 -19.80 -4.15 -16.82
N TYR A 22 -19.39 -5.33 -16.40
CA TYR A 22 -18.44 -5.53 -15.33
C TYR A 22 -17.01 -5.47 -15.87
N LYS A 23 -16.10 -4.91 -15.06
CA LYS A 23 -14.68 -4.69 -15.37
C LYS A 23 -13.76 -5.80 -14.87
N GLY A 24 -14.35 -6.82 -14.27
CA GLY A 24 -13.63 -7.93 -13.66
C GLY A 24 -14.19 -8.32 -12.30
N GLY A 25 -13.46 -9.20 -11.64
CA GLY A 25 -13.68 -9.51 -10.24
C GLY A 25 -12.63 -10.47 -9.69
N GLN A 26 -12.76 -10.78 -8.41
CA GLN A 26 -11.99 -11.82 -7.74
C GLN A 26 -12.88 -12.61 -6.80
N ILE A 27 -12.50 -13.85 -6.54
CA ILE A 27 -13.18 -14.74 -5.60
C ILE A 27 -12.15 -15.40 -4.69
N GLY A 28 -12.48 -15.52 -3.41
CA GLY A 28 -11.63 -16.18 -2.43
C GLY A 28 -12.41 -16.56 -1.18
N TYR A 29 -11.68 -16.97 -0.15
CA TYR A 29 -12.27 -17.32 1.13
C TYR A 29 -11.29 -17.10 2.28
N GLU A 30 -11.86 -16.94 3.46
CA GLU A 30 -11.15 -16.83 4.72
C GLU A 30 -11.69 -17.89 5.68
N TRP A 31 -10.81 -18.61 6.36
CA TRP A 31 -11.24 -19.51 7.42
C TRP A 31 -11.69 -18.72 8.65
N VAL A 32 -12.78 -19.15 9.28
CA VAL A 32 -13.34 -18.53 10.49
C VAL A 32 -13.07 -19.40 11.72
N THR A 33 -13.65 -20.61 11.74
CA THR A 33 -13.47 -21.61 12.81
C THR A 33 -13.88 -22.99 12.31
N ASP A 34 -13.23 -24.06 12.74
CA ASP A 34 -13.56 -25.45 12.38
C ASP A 34 -13.85 -25.64 10.88
N SER A 35 -15.09 -25.98 10.52
CA SER A 35 -15.58 -26.17 9.14
C SER A 35 -16.22 -24.91 8.53
N LEU A 36 -16.20 -23.78 9.23
CA LEU A 36 -16.79 -22.51 8.82
C LEU A 36 -15.77 -21.66 8.05
N TYR A 37 -16.18 -21.25 6.86
CA TYR A 37 -15.43 -20.37 5.98
C TYR A 37 -16.29 -19.17 5.60
N ASN A 38 -15.67 -18.00 5.49
CA ASN A 38 -16.27 -16.83 4.87
C ASN A 38 -15.87 -16.80 3.39
N ILE A 39 -16.82 -17.05 2.49
CA ILE A 39 -16.61 -16.95 1.04
C ILE A 39 -16.86 -15.51 0.63
N TYR A 40 -16.02 -14.96 -0.25
CA TYR A 40 -16.24 -13.63 -0.78
C TYR A 40 -16.00 -13.52 -2.28
N VAL A 41 -16.74 -12.62 -2.92
CA VAL A 41 -16.54 -12.18 -4.29
C VAL A 41 -16.44 -10.68 -4.28
N GLN A 42 -15.44 -10.14 -4.95
CA GLN A 42 -15.33 -8.72 -5.21
C GLN A 42 -15.53 -8.47 -6.70
N THR A 43 -16.49 -7.62 -7.06
CA THR A 43 -16.77 -7.23 -8.44
C THR A 43 -16.30 -5.82 -8.71
N TYR A 44 -15.90 -5.57 -9.95
CA TYR A 44 -15.47 -4.25 -10.41
C TYR A 44 -16.50 -3.72 -11.40
N LEU A 45 -17.10 -2.56 -11.11
CA LEU A 45 -18.02 -1.87 -12.03
C LEU A 45 -17.45 -0.53 -12.44
N PRO A 46 -17.75 -0.03 -13.65
CA PRO A 46 -17.38 1.31 -14.02
C PRO A 46 -18.09 2.32 -13.12
N CYS A 47 -17.44 3.45 -12.85
CA CYS A 47 -18.08 4.53 -12.12
C CYS A 47 -19.22 5.17 -12.95
N ILE A 48 -19.11 5.20 -14.29
CA ILE A 48 -20.15 5.65 -15.22
C ILE A 48 -20.76 4.48 -15.98
N GLY A 49 -22.09 4.42 -16.00
CA GLY A 49 -22.84 3.39 -16.72
C GLY A 49 -24.34 3.58 -16.47
N PRO A 50 -25.21 2.80 -17.13
CA PRO A 50 -26.64 2.82 -16.83
C PRO A 50 -26.83 2.64 -15.31
N SER A 51 -27.67 3.48 -14.72
CA SER A 51 -28.00 3.52 -13.28
C SER A 51 -28.88 2.33 -12.87
N GLN A 52 -28.46 1.11 -13.19
CA GLN A 52 -29.08 -0.07 -12.62
C GLN A 52 -28.58 -0.21 -11.17
N PRO A 53 -29.46 -0.61 -10.23
CA PRO A 53 -29.07 -0.83 -8.85
C PRO A 53 -28.12 -2.02 -8.78
N VAL A 54 -26.91 -1.78 -8.29
CA VAL A 54 -25.96 -2.83 -7.93
C VAL A 54 -26.66 -3.79 -6.96
N PRO A 55 -26.66 -5.11 -7.22
CA PRO A 55 -27.45 -6.03 -6.43
C PRO A 55 -26.99 -6.05 -4.97
N ASP A 56 -27.93 -6.26 -4.04
CA ASP A 56 -27.60 -6.40 -2.61
C ASP A 56 -27.10 -7.80 -2.25
N SER A 57 -27.29 -8.77 -3.15
CA SER A 57 -26.82 -10.14 -2.96
C SER A 57 -26.57 -10.84 -4.30
N ILE A 58 -25.71 -11.84 -4.25
CA ILE A 58 -25.27 -12.62 -5.41
C ILE A 58 -25.23 -14.09 -5.06
N TYR A 59 -25.19 -14.96 -6.07
CA TYR A 59 -25.04 -16.40 -5.88
C TYR A 59 -23.64 -16.87 -6.25
N VAL A 60 -23.11 -17.76 -5.40
CA VAL A 60 -21.93 -18.56 -5.67
C VAL A 60 -22.36 -20.02 -5.64
N CYS A 61 -22.14 -20.74 -6.74
CA CYS A 61 -22.35 -22.19 -6.77
C CYS A 61 -21.19 -22.89 -6.05
N TYR A 62 -21.48 -24.04 -5.45
CA TYR A 62 -20.45 -24.95 -4.94
C TYR A 62 -20.65 -26.36 -5.45
N PHE A 63 -19.54 -27.10 -5.57
CA PHE A 63 -19.49 -28.52 -5.90
C PHE A 63 -18.38 -29.21 -5.13
N ASN A 64 -18.64 -30.43 -4.65
CA ASN A 64 -17.69 -31.31 -3.97
C ASN A 64 -17.51 -32.60 -4.78
N SER A 65 -16.29 -32.90 -5.19
CA SER A 65 -16.01 -34.08 -6.01
C SER A 65 -15.99 -35.41 -5.25
N CYS A 66 -15.88 -35.39 -3.92
CA CYS A 66 -15.80 -36.59 -3.09
C CYS A 66 -17.15 -37.31 -2.92
N ASN A 67 -18.26 -36.56 -2.92
CA ASN A 67 -19.61 -37.12 -2.80
C ASN A 67 -20.65 -36.47 -3.72
N THR A 68 -20.20 -35.66 -4.68
CA THR A 68 -21.02 -34.95 -5.68
C THR A 68 -22.01 -33.94 -5.10
N THR A 69 -21.86 -33.53 -3.84
CA THR A 69 -22.71 -32.51 -3.22
C THR A 69 -22.54 -31.18 -3.96
N SER A 70 -23.65 -30.57 -4.36
CA SER A 70 -23.66 -29.26 -5.03
C SER A 70 -24.81 -28.38 -4.56
N GLY A 71 -24.65 -27.08 -4.71
CA GLY A 71 -25.71 -26.12 -4.39
C GLY A 71 -25.25 -24.69 -4.61
N SER A 72 -25.90 -23.76 -3.93
CA SER A 72 -25.55 -22.33 -3.99
C SER A 72 -25.50 -21.72 -2.60
N ILE A 73 -24.69 -20.68 -2.46
CA ILE A 73 -24.61 -19.80 -1.29
C ILE A 73 -25.03 -18.41 -1.75
N VAL A 74 -25.80 -17.71 -0.92
CA VAL A 74 -26.12 -16.30 -1.12
C VAL A 74 -25.04 -15.49 -0.41
N LEU A 75 -24.32 -14.66 -1.15
CA LEU A 75 -23.39 -13.69 -0.58
C LEU A 75 -24.07 -12.33 -0.55
N HIS A 76 -23.95 -11.62 0.57
CA HIS A 76 -24.53 -10.30 0.75
C HIS A 76 -23.48 -9.21 0.57
N ARG A 77 -23.87 -8.11 -0.08
CA ARG A 77 -23.03 -6.94 -0.27
C ARG A 77 -22.71 -6.32 1.08
N SER A 78 -21.44 -6.08 1.36
CA SER A 78 -21.02 -5.39 2.59
C SER A 78 -21.47 -3.91 2.53
N GLN A 79 -21.99 -3.41 3.65
CA GLN A 79 -22.62 -2.08 3.72
C GLN A 79 -21.60 -0.92 3.57
N ASP A 80 -20.30 -1.17 3.81
CA ASP A 80 -19.26 -0.13 3.85
C ASP A 80 -18.08 -0.33 2.87
N SER A 81 -18.13 -1.35 1.99
CA SER A 81 -16.93 -1.80 1.26
C SER A 81 -16.81 -1.26 -0.17
N VAL A 82 -17.18 -0.01 -0.45
CA VAL A 82 -16.89 0.58 -1.76
C VAL A 82 -15.45 1.06 -1.78
N LYS A 83 -14.54 0.25 -2.32
CA LYS A 83 -13.19 0.74 -2.65
C LYS A 83 -13.29 1.47 -3.98
N THR A 84 -13.14 2.78 -3.96
CA THR A 84 -13.06 3.59 -5.18
C THR A 84 -11.64 3.57 -5.70
N ALA A 85 -11.49 3.06 -6.91
CA ALA A 85 -10.31 3.27 -7.71
C ALA A 85 -10.70 4.21 -8.87
N PRO A 86 -9.71 4.76 -9.59
CA PRO A 86 -9.97 5.60 -10.75
C PRO A 86 -10.91 4.89 -11.72
N MET A 87 -12.03 5.52 -12.10
CA MET A 87 -13.02 4.96 -13.04
C MET A 87 -13.72 3.64 -12.65
N VAL A 88 -13.38 2.99 -11.51
CA VAL A 88 -14.03 1.75 -11.06
C VAL A 88 -14.43 1.76 -9.58
N ARG A 89 -15.64 1.26 -9.32
CA ARG A 89 -16.17 0.93 -7.99
C ARG A 89 -16.00 -0.56 -7.75
N ALA A 90 -15.36 -0.93 -6.65
CA ALA A 90 -15.35 -2.29 -6.19
C ALA A 90 -16.49 -2.53 -5.18
N TYR A 91 -17.22 -3.63 -5.34
CA TYR A 91 -18.22 -4.09 -4.38
C TYR A 91 -17.82 -5.46 -3.86
N VAL A 92 -17.84 -5.64 -2.55
CA VAL A 92 -17.52 -6.92 -1.90
C VAL A 92 -18.82 -7.56 -1.42
N TYR A 93 -18.99 -8.82 -1.78
CA TYR A 93 -20.05 -9.70 -1.33
C TYR A 93 -19.42 -10.81 -0.51
N SER A 94 -19.98 -11.09 0.66
CA SER A 94 -19.47 -12.14 1.54
C SER A 94 -20.60 -12.94 2.18
N GLY A 95 -20.29 -14.16 2.59
CA GLY A 95 -21.24 -15.06 3.21
C GLY A 95 -20.56 -16.28 3.82
N GLU A 96 -21.13 -16.74 4.92
CA GLU A 96 -20.63 -17.90 5.64
C GLU A 96 -21.03 -19.21 4.97
N PHE A 97 -20.09 -20.15 4.92
CA PHE A 97 -20.29 -21.50 4.43
C PHE A 97 -19.72 -22.51 5.42
N VAL A 98 -20.58 -23.39 5.91
CA VAL A 98 -20.19 -24.54 6.72
C VAL A 98 -19.94 -25.72 5.77
N VAL A 99 -18.71 -26.20 5.69
CA VAL A 99 -18.33 -27.38 4.92
C VAL A 99 -19.12 -28.60 5.45
N PRO A 100 -20.07 -29.17 4.68
CA PRO A 100 -20.94 -30.25 5.16
C PRO A 100 -20.22 -31.60 5.35
N SER A 101 -19.10 -31.78 4.65
CA SER A 101 -18.28 -32.99 4.70
C SER A 101 -16.86 -32.67 4.24
N THR A 102 -15.86 -33.33 4.83
CA THR A 102 -14.48 -33.17 4.39
C THR A 102 -14.32 -33.66 2.96
N CYS A 103 -13.70 -32.84 2.11
CA CYS A 103 -13.29 -33.20 0.77
C CYS A 103 -11.99 -32.51 0.38
N SER A 104 -11.18 -33.23 -0.40
CA SER A 104 -9.93 -32.73 -0.94
C SER A 104 -10.10 -31.70 -2.04
N HIS A 105 -11.31 -31.55 -2.58
CA HIS A 105 -11.60 -30.65 -3.68
C HIS A 105 -13.06 -30.15 -3.65
N TRP A 106 -13.23 -29.00 -3.03
CA TRP A 106 -14.40 -28.15 -3.19
C TRP A 106 -14.11 -27.11 -4.27
N THR A 107 -15.10 -26.84 -5.11
CA THR A 107 -15.07 -25.75 -6.10
C THR A 107 -16.19 -24.79 -5.76
N PHE A 108 -15.88 -23.50 -5.68
CA PHE A 108 -16.86 -22.42 -5.59
C PHE A 108 -16.71 -21.52 -6.81
N TYR A 109 -17.81 -21.19 -7.48
CA TYR A 109 -17.74 -20.39 -8.70
C TYR A 109 -18.94 -19.47 -8.89
N THR A 110 -18.71 -18.39 -9.64
CA THR A 110 -19.74 -17.47 -10.10
C THR A 110 -19.41 -16.94 -11.49
N SER A 111 -20.44 -16.70 -12.29
CA SER A 111 -20.36 -16.17 -13.65
C SER A 111 -21.23 -14.93 -13.74
N ILE A 112 -20.55 -13.79 -13.95
CA ILE A 112 -21.12 -12.46 -13.92
C ILE A 112 -21.43 -12.03 -15.35
N ALA A 113 -22.67 -11.61 -15.59
CA ALA A 113 -23.09 -11.16 -16.90
C ALA A 113 -22.38 -9.87 -17.32
N GLY A 114 -22.10 -9.75 -18.63
CA GLY A 114 -21.64 -8.49 -19.21
C GLY A 114 -20.14 -8.26 -19.12
N ARG A 115 -19.35 -9.15 -19.74
CA ARG A 115 -17.94 -8.86 -20.04
C ARG A 115 -17.85 -7.92 -21.24
N ASP A 116 -16.94 -6.96 -21.16
CA ASP A 116 -16.63 -6.05 -22.26
C ASP A 116 -15.94 -6.75 -23.44
N SER A 117 -16.13 -6.21 -24.64
CA SER A 117 -15.29 -6.56 -25.80
C SER A 117 -13.90 -5.96 -25.62
N VAL A 118 -12.86 -6.79 -25.70
CA VAL A 118 -11.46 -6.39 -25.49
C VAL A 118 -10.56 -6.81 -26.65
N VAL A 119 -9.35 -6.25 -26.67
CA VAL A 119 -8.41 -6.38 -27.79
C VAL A 119 -7.67 -7.71 -27.77
N ASN A 120 -7.32 -8.25 -26.60
CA ASN A 120 -6.41 -9.40 -26.49
C ASN A 120 -7.11 -10.78 -26.48
N ILE A 121 -8.40 -10.86 -26.15
CA ILE A 121 -9.16 -12.12 -26.11
C ILE A 121 -10.50 -12.01 -26.84
N ASN A 122 -11.01 -13.12 -27.37
CA ASN A 122 -12.31 -13.19 -28.03
C ASN A 122 -13.45 -13.16 -27.00
N SER A 123 -13.80 -11.98 -26.47
CA SER A 123 -14.74 -11.82 -25.35
C SER A 123 -16.18 -11.44 -25.73
N THR A 124 -16.50 -11.28 -27.02
CA THR A 124 -17.82 -10.82 -27.47
C THR A 124 -18.94 -11.76 -26.99
N GLY A 125 -19.90 -11.22 -26.22
CA GLY A 125 -21.03 -11.98 -25.67
C GLY A 125 -20.67 -12.95 -24.53
N SER A 126 -19.43 -12.88 -24.02
CA SER A 126 -18.99 -13.72 -22.90
C SER A 126 -19.30 -13.10 -21.54
N ASN A 127 -19.21 -13.92 -20.50
CA ASN A 127 -19.38 -13.53 -19.11
C ASN A 127 -18.04 -13.61 -18.37
N ILE A 128 -17.98 -13.04 -17.17
CA ILE A 128 -16.81 -13.12 -16.30
C ILE A 128 -16.98 -14.33 -15.39
N TYR A 129 -16.18 -15.37 -15.60
CA TYR A 129 -16.16 -16.54 -14.72
C TYR A 129 -15.05 -16.39 -13.67
N LEU A 130 -15.42 -16.60 -12.40
CA LEU A 130 -14.53 -16.60 -11.25
C LEU A 130 -14.67 -17.92 -10.50
N GLU A 131 -13.54 -18.51 -10.09
CA GLU A 131 -13.49 -19.77 -9.36
C GLU A 131 -12.46 -19.75 -8.22
N THR A 132 -12.80 -20.37 -7.09
CA THR A 132 -11.89 -20.68 -6.00
C THR A 132 -12.05 -22.15 -5.60
N THR A 133 -10.95 -22.80 -5.20
CA THR A 133 -11.00 -24.19 -4.71
C THR A 133 -10.55 -24.26 -3.26
N LEU A 134 -11.13 -25.20 -2.52
CA LEU A 134 -10.81 -25.46 -1.12
C LEU A 134 -10.56 -26.96 -0.92
N ASN A 135 -9.41 -27.28 -0.35
CA ASN A 135 -9.12 -28.58 0.21
C ASN A 135 -9.38 -28.55 1.72
N SER A 136 -10.57 -29.02 2.10
CA SER A 136 -11.03 -29.06 3.49
C SER A 136 -10.45 -30.22 4.31
N THR A 137 -9.57 -31.06 3.75
CA THR A 137 -8.88 -32.13 4.50
C THR A 137 -7.57 -31.67 5.15
N VAL A 138 -7.06 -30.48 4.77
CA VAL A 138 -5.81 -29.93 5.26
C VAL A 138 -6.10 -28.86 6.32
N ASN A 139 -5.37 -28.95 7.45
CA ASN A 139 -5.58 -28.20 8.69
C ASN A 139 -6.08 -26.75 8.53
N HIS A 140 -7.07 -26.42 9.35
CA HIS A 140 -8.17 -25.46 9.16
C HIS A 140 -7.79 -23.99 8.93
N ILE A 141 -6.59 -23.53 9.25
CA ILE A 141 -6.21 -22.11 9.10
C ILE A 141 -5.83 -21.80 7.64
N SER A 142 -6.81 -21.70 6.75
CA SER A 142 -6.60 -21.36 5.35
C SER A 142 -7.39 -20.13 4.93
N THR A 143 -6.66 -19.05 4.68
CA THR A 143 -7.17 -17.84 4.03
C THR A 143 -6.46 -17.70 2.70
N ILE A 144 -7.20 -17.55 1.60
CA ILE A 144 -6.60 -17.25 0.32
C ILE A 144 -7.33 -16.08 -0.32
N SER A 145 -6.55 -15.01 -0.54
CA SER A 145 -6.93 -13.85 -1.32
C SER A 145 -5.87 -13.64 -2.39
N THR A 146 -6.29 -13.38 -3.62
CA THR A 146 -5.40 -12.95 -4.71
C THR A 146 -4.83 -11.55 -4.52
N LEU A 147 -5.37 -10.73 -3.62
CA LEU A 147 -4.94 -9.33 -3.42
C LEU A 147 -4.89 -8.91 -1.95
N SER A 148 -3.77 -8.28 -1.56
CA SER A 148 -3.69 -7.39 -0.41
C SER A 148 -3.89 -5.95 -0.88
N GLY A 149 -5.07 -5.39 -0.65
CA GLY A 149 -5.29 -3.94 -0.75
C GLY A 149 -5.96 -3.40 -2.03
N PRO A 150 -6.29 -2.10 -2.06
CA PRO A 150 -7.07 -1.43 -3.09
C PRO A 150 -6.16 -0.92 -4.21
N SER A 151 -5.83 -1.75 -5.19
CA SER A 151 -5.04 -1.26 -6.34
C SER A 151 -5.50 -1.93 -7.63
N TYR A 152 -6.79 -1.85 -7.90
CA TYR A 152 -7.26 -1.98 -9.27
C TYR A 152 -6.98 -0.65 -9.97
N ASN A 153 -5.85 -0.53 -10.68
CA ASN A 153 -5.62 0.57 -11.59
C ASN A 153 -6.05 0.11 -13.00
N PRO A 154 -7.22 0.53 -13.50
CA PRO A 154 -7.67 0.12 -14.82
C PRO A 154 -6.91 0.77 -15.96
N PHE A 155 -5.97 1.69 -15.72
CA PHE A 155 -5.41 2.49 -16.80
C PHE A 155 -3.90 2.37 -16.90
N LEU A 156 -3.44 2.06 -18.10
CA LEU A 156 -2.05 1.80 -18.45
C LEU A 156 -1.66 2.70 -19.62
N LEU A 157 -0.52 3.36 -19.51
CA LEU A 157 0.07 4.11 -20.62
C LEU A 157 1.04 3.24 -21.40
N THR A 158 1.01 3.39 -22.72
CA THR A 158 2.01 2.79 -23.61
C THR A 158 3.41 3.31 -23.29
N ASN A 159 4.44 2.48 -23.46
CA ASN A 159 5.85 2.85 -23.26
C ASN A 159 6.26 3.19 -21.82
N VAL A 160 5.34 3.06 -20.85
CA VAL A 160 5.63 3.22 -19.41
C VAL A 160 5.80 1.83 -18.77
N PRO A 161 6.82 1.59 -17.92
CA PRO A 161 6.95 0.36 -17.16
C PRO A 161 5.89 0.29 -16.06
N TRP A 162 5.14 -0.81 -16.00
CA TRP A 162 4.10 -1.05 -15.01
C TRP A 162 4.49 -2.19 -14.07
N ILE A 163 4.19 -2.00 -12.78
CA ILE A 163 4.36 -3.01 -11.73
C ILE A 163 3.00 -3.19 -11.05
N LEU A 164 2.36 -4.34 -11.28
CA LEU A 164 1.13 -4.72 -10.59
C LEU A 164 1.48 -5.64 -9.42
N PRO A 165 1.23 -5.25 -8.17
CA PRO A 165 1.56 -6.08 -7.02
C PRO A 165 0.73 -7.37 -6.99
N GLY A 166 1.30 -8.43 -6.40
CA GLY A 166 0.57 -9.60 -5.94
C GLY A 166 0.13 -9.46 -4.48
N ALA A 167 -0.37 -10.52 -3.86
CA ALA A 167 -0.59 -10.55 -2.41
C ALA A 167 0.64 -11.13 -1.72
N SER A 168 1.11 -10.45 -0.67
CA SER A 168 2.12 -11.04 0.23
C SER A 168 1.40 -11.97 1.22
N ALA A 169 1.88 -13.21 1.35
CA ALA A 169 1.37 -14.16 2.34
C ALA A 169 2.53 -14.85 3.08
N PRO A 170 2.35 -15.19 4.37
CA PRO A 170 3.37 -15.88 5.16
C PRO A 170 3.59 -17.35 4.75
N ASP A 171 2.67 -17.94 3.98
CA ASP A 171 2.75 -19.31 3.46
C ASP A 171 3.12 -19.35 1.97
N SER A 172 3.51 -20.53 1.47
CA SER A 172 3.83 -20.74 0.04
C SER A 172 2.60 -20.58 -0.86
N ILE A 173 2.47 -19.41 -1.48
CA ILE A 173 1.54 -19.14 -2.58
C ILE A 173 2.32 -19.10 -3.89
N ILE A 174 1.76 -19.72 -4.93
CA ILE A 174 2.26 -19.67 -6.30
C ILE A 174 1.22 -19.03 -7.21
N TYR A 175 1.65 -18.11 -8.06
CA TYR A 175 0.83 -17.40 -9.02
C TYR A 175 1.10 -17.90 -10.44
N GLU A 176 0.03 -17.97 -11.22
CA GLU A 176 0.07 -18.33 -12.64
C GLU A 176 -0.81 -17.38 -13.44
N THR A 177 -0.34 -16.94 -14.59
CA THR A 177 -1.19 -16.31 -15.60
C THR A 177 -2.05 -17.38 -16.24
N ILE A 178 -3.36 -17.16 -16.31
CA ILE A 178 -4.30 -18.12 -16.89
C ILE A 178 -5.14 -17.45 -17.98
N MET A 179 -5.76 -18.26 -18.84
CA MET A 179 -6.76 -17.75 -19.77
C MET A 179 -7.98 -17.24 -18.99
N PRO A 180 -8.52 -16.06 -19.32
CA PRO A 180 -9.84 -15.64 -18.89
C PRO A 180 -10.89 -16.67 -19.33
N ARG A 181 -11.89 -16.92 -18.48
CA ARG A 181 -12.90 -17.98 -18.70
C ARG A 181 -14.30 -17.41 -18.76
N THR A 182 -15.23 -18.18 -19.32
CA THR A 182 -16.65 -17.85 -19.44
C THR A 182 -17.55 -19.04 -19.13
N ALA A 183 -18.76 -18.75 -18.66
CA ALA A 183 -19.85 -19.69 -18.38
C ALA A 183 -21.21 -18.96 -18.48
N PRO A 184 -22.36 -19.66 -18.62
CA PRO A 184 -23.68 -19.09 -18.42
C PRO A 184 -23.76 -18.34 -17.09
N ALA A 185 -24.37 -17.16 -17.11
CA ALA A 185 -24.43 -16.29 -15.94
C ALA A 185 -25.32 -16.89 -14.84
N ASN A 186 -24.72 -17.23 -13.70
CA ASN A 186 -25.39 -17.72 -12.49
C ASN A 186 -25.37 -16.72 -11.33
N TYR A 187 -24.68 -15.57 -11.50
CA TYR A 187 -24.50 -14.53 -10.46
C TYR A 187 -25.82 -14.05 -9.81
N LEU A 188 -26.93 -14.04 -10.55
CA LEU A 188 -28.28 -13.71 -10.04
C LEU A 188 -29.30 -14.87 -10.19
N ASN A 189 -28.85 -16.06 -10.60
CA ASN A 189 -29.74 -17.19 -10.87
C ASN A 189 -29.19 -18.50 -10.27
N PRO A 190 -29.66 -18.90 -9.07
CA PRO A 190 -29.18 -20.11 -8.39
C PRO A 190 -29.64 -21.40 -9.07
N GLY A 191 -30.67 -21.33 -9.94
CA GLY A 191 -31.19 -22.50 -10.67
C GLY A 191 -30.16 -23.16 -11.59
N LEU A 192 -29.03 -22.49 -11.85
CA LEU A 192 -27.91 -22.98 -12.67
C LEU A 192 -26.80 -23.65 -11.85
N CYS A 193 -26.93 -23.72 -10.52
CA CYS A 193 -25.97 -24.39 -9.63
C CYS A 193 -26.26 -25.89 -9.51
N GLN A 194 -26.10 -26.62 -10.61
CA GLN A 194 -26.31 -28.08 -10.67
C GLN A 194 -25.01 -28.78 -11.03
N GLY A 195 -24.47 -29.56 -10.10
CA GLY A 195 -23.22 -30.31 -10.31
C GLY A 195 -21.99 -29.41 -10.49
N SER A 196 -21.01 -29.93 -11.23
CA SER A 196 -19.80 -29.17 -11.62
C SER A 196 -20.02 -28.50 -12.97
N TYR A 197 -19.78 -27.19 -13.05
CA TYR A 197 -19.78 -26.47 -14.32
C TYR A 197 -18.38 -26.41 -14.92
N ALA A 198 -18.21 -26.87 -16.16
CA ALA A 198 -16.95 -26.73 -16.89
C ALA A 198 -16.90 -25.39 -17.63
N ALA A 199 -16.20 -24.39 -17.06
CA ALA A 199 -15.99 -23.12 -17.74
C ALA A 199 -15.05 -23.25 -18.94
N THR A 200 -15.31 -22.42 -19.97
CA THR A 200 -14.57 -22.42 -21.23
C THR A 200 -13.55 -21.30 -21.22
N ASP A 201 -12.33 -21.60 -21.65
CA ASP A 201 -11.27 -20.60 -21.83
C ASP A 201 -11.57 -19.73 -23.06
N LEU A 202 -11.35 -18.41 -22.94
CA LEU A 202 -11.50 -17.46 -24.02
C LEU A 202 -10.20 -17.39 -24.83
N SER A 203 -10.22 -17.82 -26.09
CA SER A 203 -9.03 -17.78 -26.96
C SER A 203 -8.52 -16.36 -27.19
N PHE A 204 -7.21 -16.20 -27.34
CA PHE A 204 -6.60 -14.95 -27.81
C PHE A 204 -7.15 -14.54 -29.18
N THR A 205 -7.23 -13.23 -29.43
CA THR A 205 -7.66 -12.65 -30.71
C THR A 205 -6.62 -12.81 -31.82
N ASP A 206 -5.34 -12.86 -31.45
CA ASP A 206 -4.19 -12.92 -32.35
C ASP A 206 -3.09 -13.81 -31.75
N THR A 207 -2.29 -14.44 -32.61
CA THR A 207 -1.09 -15.22 -32.29
C THR A 207 0.01 -14.47 -31.53
N MET A 208 0.02 -13.14 -31.57
CA MET A 208 0.97 -12.33 -30.80
C MET A 208 0.74 -12.42 -29.28
N TYR A 209 -0.46 -12.78 -28.84
CA TYR A 209 -0.77 -12.93 -27.41
C TYR A 209 -0.53 -14.36 -26.94
N ASN A 210 0.01 -14.51 -25.73
CA ASN A 210 0.31 -15.81 -25.13
C ASN A 210 0.40 -15.69 -23.60
N LEU A 211 0.29 -16.79 -22.85
CA LEU A 211 0.34 -16.75 -21.38
C LEU A 211 1.75 -16.54 -20.79
N THR A 212 2.80 -16.68 -21.59
CA THR A 212 4.19 -16.67 -21.14
C THR A 212 4.73 -15.26 -20.94
N ASP A 213 4.69 -14.43 -22.00
CA ASP A 213 5.37 -13.13 -22.02
C ASP A 213 4.54 -12.01 -22.68
N ASN A 214 3.35 -12.31 -23.19
CA ASN A 214 2.47 -11.31 -23.79
C ASN A 214 0.96 -11.60 -23.58
N PRO A 215 0.49 -11.86 -22.34
CA PRO A 215 -0.94 -12.15 -22.08
C PRO A 215 -1.81 -10.90 -22.18
N ILE A 216 -1.20 -9.75 -21.92
CA ILE A 216 -1.69 -8.41 -22.17
C ILE A 216 -0.76 -7.77 -23.19
N SER A 217 -1.25 -6.82 -24.00
CA SER A 217 -0.43 -6.18 -25.02
C SER A 217 0.76 -5.44 -24.41
N SER A 218 1.92 -6.09 -24.48
CA SER A 218 3.15 -5.67 -23.81
C SER A 218 4.40 -5.87 -24.66
N ASN A 219 4.25 -6.29 -25.91
CA ASN A 219 5.35 -6.59 -26.82
C ASN A 219 6.41 -7.52 -26.20
N HIS A 220 5.96 -8.62 -25.57
CA HIS A 220 6.81 -9.65 -24.97
C HIS A 220 7.59 -9.20 -23.71
N THR A 221 7.20 -8.08 -23.08
CA THR A 221 7.87 -7.58 -21.87
C THR A 221 7.23 -8.10 -20.57
N TYR A 222 6.13 -8.84 -20.65
CA TYR A 222 5.43 -9.33 -19.47
C TYR A 222 6.22 -10.40 -18.73
N THR A 223 6.30 -10.23 -17.41
CA THR A 223 6.89 -11.19 -16.49
C THR A 223 6.00 -11.35 -15.26
N LEU A 224 5.89 -12.57 -14.75
CA LEU A 224 5.20 -12.88 -13.49
C LEU A 224 6.22 -13.47 -12.49
N ALA A 225 6.39 -12.80 -11.35
CA ALA A 225 7.12 -13.35 -10.22
C ALA A 225 6.24 -14.38 -9.50
N HIS A 226 6.38 -15.66 -9.86
CA HIS A 226 5.48 -16.73 -9.40
C HIS A 226 5.27 -16.82 -7.88
N VAL A 227 6.23 -16.42 -7.04
CA VAL A 227 6.08 -16.45 -5.58
C VAL A 227 5.49 -15.15 -5.02
N ALA A 228 5.88 -14.00 -5.58
CA ALA A 228 5.42 -12.69 -5.11
C ALA A 228 4.08 -12.25 -5.73
N GLY A 229 3.67 -12.88 -6.83
CA GLY A 229 2.52 -12.48 -7.64
C GLY A 229 2.70 -11.14 -8.38
N THR A 230 3.88 -10.51 -8.26
CA THR A 230 4.20 -9.25 -8.95
C THR A 230 4.29 -9.46 -10.45
N ARG A 231 3.59 -8.61 -11.20
CA ARG A 231 3.59 -8.62 -12.67
C ARG A 231 4.27 -7.35 -13.17
N ASN A 232 5.26 -7.50 -14.03
CA ASN A 232 5.98 -6.37 -14.62
C ASN A 232 5.84 -6.42 -16.14
N PHE A 233 5.54 -5.29 -16.78
CA PHE A 233 5.47 -5.18 -18.23
C PHE A 233 5.47 -3.72 -18.68
N THR A 234 5.76 -3.48 -19.95
CA THR A 234 5.56 -2.18 -20.62
C THR A 234 4.41 -2.31 -21.60
N ALA A 235 3.34 -1.54 -21.44
CA ALA A 235 2.18 -1.64 -22.33
C ALA A 235 2.53 -1.22 -23.77
N ALA A 236 2.03 -1.94 -24.76
CA ALA A 236 2.35 -1.74 -26.17
C ALA A 236 1.22 -1.03 -26.93
N ALA A 237 1.60 -0.18 -27.90
CA ALA A 237 0.64 0.55 -28.73
C ALA A 237 -0.25 -0.34 -29.61
N SER A 238 0.18 -1.58 -29.88
CA SER A 238 -0.64 -2.58 -30.58
C SER A 238 -1.89 -3.00 -29.80
N GLY A 239 -1.95 -2.74 -28.49
CA GLY A 239 -3.10 -3.06 -27.65
C GLY A 239 -3.87 -1.86 -27.14
N LEU A 240 -3.76 -0.69 -27.76
CA LEU A 240 -4.59 0.46 -27.40
C LEU A 240 -6.06 0.08 -27.29
N GLY A 241 -6.69 0.43 -26.16
CA GLY A 241 -8.05 0.03 -25.81
C GLY A 241 -8.11 -0.93 -24.63
N LYS A 242 -9.24 -1.63 -24.50
CA LYS A 242 -9.51 -2.54 -23.37
C LYS A 242 -8.75 -3.85 -23.56
N ASN A 243 -8.17 -4.36 -22.50
CA ASN A 243 -7.44 -5.63 -22.42
C ASN A 243 -7.86 -6.34 -21.14
N ILE A 244 -7.73 -7.66 -21.08
CA ILE A 244 -7.99 -8.43 -19.85
C ILE A 244 -6.75 -9.24 -19.46
N LEU A 245 -6.47 -9.31 -18.16
CA LEU A 245 -5.48 -10.24 -17.60
C LEU A 245 -6.13 -11.03 -16.47
N ALA A 246 -5.99 -12.36 -16.52
CA ALA A 246 -6.44 -13.25 -15.46
C ALA A 246 -5.25 -13.94 -14.79
N VAL A 247 -5.34 -14.07 -13.46
CA VAL A 247 -4.30 -14.69 -12.63
C VAL A 247 -4.95 -15.64 -11.64
N LYS A 248 -4.29 -16.76 -11.39
CA LYS A 248 -4.67 -17.74 -10.39
C LYS A 248 -3.59 -17.81 -9.31
N ALA A 249 -4.00 -17.69 -8.06
CA ALA A 249 -3.15 -17.98 -6.90
C ALA A 249 -3.44 -19.40 -6.40
N THR A 250 -2.41 -20.19 -6.12
CA THR A 250 -2.50 -21.54 -5.55
C THR A 250 -1.71 -21.57 -4.26
N ARG A 251 -2.38 -21.90 -3.14
CA ARG A 251 -1.73 -22.01 -1.83
C ARG A 251 -1.34 -23.46 -1.56
N TYR A 252 -0.11 -23.64 -1.09
CA TYR A 252 0.44 -24.92 -0.67
C TYR A 252 0.69 -24.93 0.83
N LYS A 253 0.52 -26.10 1.45
CA LYS A 253 0.98 -26.39 2.81
C LYS A 253 1.61 -27.77 2.82
N ASN A 254 2.91 -27.83 3.14
CA ASN A 254 3.71 -29.06 3.11
C ASN A 254 3.59 -29.82 1.76
N GLY A 255 3.58 -29.09 0.63
CA GLY A 255 3.46 -29.66 -0.72
C GLY A 255 2.05 -30.07 -1.15
N ILE A 256 1.03 -29.93 -0.29
CA ILE A 256 -0.37 -30.21 -0.63
C ILE A 256 -1.07 -28.91 -1.00
N ILE A 257 -1.85 -28.91 -2.08
CA ILE A 257 -2.72 -27.78 -2.46
C ILE A 257 -3.83 -27.64 -1.41
N VAL A 258 -3.87 -26.48 -0.77
CA VAL A 258 -4.90 -26.08 0.20
C VAL A 258 -6.08 -25.43 -0.53
N GLY A 259 -5.81 -24.75 -1.64
CA GLY A 259 -6.83 -24.13 -2.45
C GLY A 259 -6.30 -23.14 -3.45
N THR A 260 -7.21 -22.58 -4.23
CA THR A 260 -6.92 -21.60 -5.27
C THR A 260 -7.81 -20.38 -5.15
N SER A 261 -7.39 -19.26 -5.70
CA SER A 261 -8.21 -18.06 -5.87
C SER A 261 -7.94 -17.49 -7.25
N MET A 262 -8.97 -16.93 -7.88
CA MET A 262 -8.91 -16.42 -9.24
C MET A 262 -9.24 -14.94 -9.24
N ILE A 263 -8.52 -14.21 -10.09
CA ILE A 263 -8.82 -12.83 -10.43
C ILE A 263 -8.86 -12.66 -11.95
N ASP A 264 -9.81 -11.84 -12.40
CA ASP A 264 -10.00 -11.43 -13.78
C ASP A 264 -10.13 -9.90 -13.79
N GLN A 265 -9.27 -9.21 -14.53
CA GLN A 265 -9.17 -7.75 -14.50
C GLN A 265 -9.10 -7.16 -15.90
N GLU A 266 -9.96 -6.19 -16.17
CA GLU A 266 -9.85 -5.31 -17.34
C GLU A 266 -8.83 -4.20 -17.10
N PHE A 267 -8.11 -3.84 -18.15
CA PHE A 267 -7.22 -2.70 -18.22
C PHE A 267 -7.50 -1.93 -19.51
N ILE A 268 -7.34 -0.62 -19.49
CA ILE A 268 -7.42 0.29 -20.62
C ILE A 268 -5.98 0.73 -20.90
N ILE A 269 -5.46 0.34 -22.05
CA ILE A 269 -4.16 0.82 -22.54
C ILE A 269 -4.43 2.06 -23.40
N ALA A 270 -3.76 3.17 -23.09
CA ALA A 270 -3.89 4.44 -23.78
C ALA A 270 -2.52 4.98 -24.23
N PRO A 271 -2.47 5.83 -25.27
CA PRO A 271 -1.21 6.34 -25.76
C PRO A 271 -0.58 7.27 -24.73
N ASP A 272 0.73 7.13 -24.53
CA ASP A 272 1.52 8.17 -23.87
C ASP A 272 1.69 9.33 -24.85
N THR A 273 1.03 10.45 -24.56
CA THR A 273 1.07 11.66 -25.38
C THR A 273 2.27 12.56 -25.03
N GLY A 274 3.11 12.17 -24.05
CA GLY A 274 4.23 12.98 -23.55
C GLY A 274 3.82 14.34 -22.96
N TYR A 275 2.52 14.60 -22.85
CA TYR A 275 1.94 15.89 -22.49
C TYR A 275 1.75 16.07 -20.97
N HIS A 276 2.04 15.04 -20.18
CA HIS A 276 1.88 15.06 -18.74
C HIS A 276 3.22 14.76 -18.09
N ARG A 277 3.98 15.80 -17.74
CA ARG A 277 5.17 15.63 -16.89
C ARG A 277 4.72 15.79 -15.46
N VAL A 278 4.55 14.67 -14.77
CA VAL A 278 4.37 14.68 -13.32
C VAL A 278 5.71 14.96 -12.66
N TYR A 279 5.76 15.99 -11.84
CA TYR A 279 6.91 16.28 -10.99
C TYR A 279 6.57 15.94 -9.55
N ASN A 280 7.33 15.03 -8.97
CA ASN A 280 7.26 14.70 -7.56
C ASN A 280 8.55 15.08 -6.87
N TYR A 281 8.44 15.81 -5.77
CA TYR A 281 9.61 16.17 -4.98
C TYR A 281 9.27 16.28 -3.50
N LEU A 282 10.30 16.04 -2.69
CA LEU A 282 10.27 16.26 -1.26
C LEU A 282 10.40 17.77 -0.99
N ASP A 283 9.46 18.35 -0.25
CA ASP A 283 9.56 19.71 0.27
C ASP A 283 10.51 19.71 1.47
N THR A 284 11.81 19.85 1.20
CA THR A 284 12.86 19.78 2.24
C THR A 284 12.72 20.85 3.33
N ASN A 285 12.03 21.97 3.04
CA ASN A 285 11.76 23.02 4.03
C ASN A 285 10.65 22.64 5.01
N SER A 286 9.84 21.63 4.69
CA SER A 286 8.78 21.13 5.57
C SER A 286 9.25 20.13 6.61
N ILE A 287 10.55 19.79 6.61
CA ILE A 287 11.10 18.78 7.50
C ILE A 287 11.20 19.34 8.93
N VAL A 288 10.53 18.69 9.87
CA VAL A 288 10.55 19.00 11.30
C VAL A 288 10.86 17.73 12.08
N GLY A 289 11.60 17.84 13.18
CA GLY A 289 11.93 16.70 14.05
C GLY A 289 12.94 15.71 13.45
N GLY A 290 13.61 16.09 12.36
CA GLY A 290 14.63 15.30 11.68
C GLY A 290 15.51 16.17 10.78
N TYR A 291 16.45 15.56 10.07
CA TYR A 291 17.28 16.22 9.06
C TYR A 291 17.33 15.41 7.76
N PHE A 292 17.69 16.04 6.64
CA PHE A 292 17.77 15.40 5.33
C PHE A 292 19.18 15.48 4.74
N ASP A 293 19.68 14.35 4.23
CA ASP A 293 20.94 14.26 3.51
C ASP A 293 20.83 13.31 2.30
N ALA A 294 21.97 12.94 1.71
CA ALA A 294 22.03 12.05 0.55
C ALA A 294 21.43 10.66 0.78
N ASN A 295 21.28 10.22 2.03
CA ASN A 295 20.73 8.92 2.41
C ASN A 295 19.25 8.99 2.83
N GLY A 296 18.62 10.16 2.76
CA GLY A 296 17.21 10.36 3.09
C GLY A 296 16.98 11.20 4.35
N ILE A 297 15.81 11.04 4.94
CA ILE A 297 15.41 11.72 6.18
C ILE A 297 15.89 10.89 7.36
N HIS A 298 16.45 11.56 8.36
CA HIS A 298 16.88 10.96 9.61
C HIS A 298 15.95 11.41 10.74
N ALA A 299 15.30 10.44 11.37
CA ALA A 299 14.35 10.63 12.46
C ALA A 299 14.91 10.06 13.76
N TYR A 300 14.47 10.58 14.90
CA TYR A 300 14.89 10.12 16.22
C TYR A 300 13.74 9.40 16.91
N PRO A 301 14.02 8.28 17.62
CA PRO A 301 13.02 7.66 18.48
C PRO A 301 12.37 8.66 19.44
N ASP A 302 11.08 8.45 19.70
CA ASP A 302 10.23 9.23 20.60
C ASP A 302 10.09 10.72 20.22
N SER A 303 10.60 11.11 19.04
CA SER A 303 10.49 12.46 18.50
C SER A 303 9.66 12.43 17.23
N THR A 304 8.65 13.30 17.15
CA THR A 304 7.80 13.38 15.95
C THR A 304 8.57 13.98 14.79
N VAL A 305 8.73 13.21 13.70
CA VAL A 305 9.21 13.68 12.42
C VAL A 305 8.03 14.05 11.52
N GLN A 306 8.16 15.15 10.79
CA GLN A 306 7.19 15.60 9.80
C GLN A 306 7.92 16.00 8.52
N PHE A 307 7.31 15.73 7.36
CA PHE A 307 7.73 16.25 6.07
C PHE A 307 6.57 16.20 5.08
N CYS A 308 6.68 16.93 3.97
CA CYS A 308 5.66 16.95 2.93
C CYS A 308 6.26 16.64 1.56
N ILE A 309 5.46 15.99 0.73
CA ILE A 309 5.75 15.73 -0.68
C ILE A 309 4.80 16.58 -1.50
N ILE A 310 5.34 17.16 -2.56
CA ILE A 310 4.57 17.94 -3.52
C ILE A 310 4.61 17.21 -4.87
N ALA A 311 3.44 17.06 -5.44
CA ALA A 311 3.20 16.53 -6.76
C ALA A 311 2.60 17.63 -7.64
N THR A 312 3.11 17.84 -8.85
CA THR A 312 2.51 18.77 -9.82
C THR A 312 2.36 18.12 -11.18
N CYS A 313 1.29 18.47 -11.90
CA CYS A 313 1.13 18.14 -13.32
C CYS A 313 0.51 19.33 -14.04
N GLN A 314 1.18 19.83 -15.09
CA GLN A 314 0.78 21.06 -15.76
C GLN A 314 -0.69 21.01 -16.22
N ASN A 315 -1.50 21.97 -15.74
CA ASN A 315 -2.92 22.14 -16.09
C ASN A 315 -3.81 20.90 -15.84
N THR A 316 -3.39 20.01 -14.95
CA THR A 316 -4.00 18.68 -14.78
C THR A 316 -4.13 18.38 -13.29
N PRO A 317 -5.33 18.13 -12.75
CA PRO A 317 -5.48 17.75 -11.35
C PRO A 317 -4.68 16.49 -11.01
N VAL A 318 -4.01 16.56 -9.87
CA VAL A 318 -3.19 15.48 -9.33
C VAL A 318 -3.63 15.12 -7.93
N SER A 319 -3.43 13.87 -7.53
CA SER A 319 -3.58 13.33 -6.18
C SER A 319 -2.36 12.48 -5.83
N ILE A 320 -2.17 12.17 -4.55
CA ILE A 320 -1.05 11.36 -4.04
C ILE A 320 -1.64 10.20 -3.25
N ALA A 321 -1.18 8.98 -3.54
CA ALA A 321 -1.33 7.81 -2.67
C ALA A 321 0.03 7.42 -2.08
N ASP A 322 0.04 6.69 -0.97
CA ASP A 322 1.29 6.25 -0.34
C ASP A 322 1.15 4.92 0.41
N ASN A 323 2.28 4.42 0.92
CA ASN A 323 2.39 3.13 1.60
C ASN A 323 2.57 3.23 3.13
N HIS A 324 2.33 4.38 3.75
CA HIS A 324 2.70 4.64 5.15
C HIS A 324 2.16 3.60 6.13
N GLY A 325 0.89 3.21 6.01
CA GLY A 325 0.25 2.25 6.91
C GLY A 325 0.87 0.86 6.90
N ILE A 326 1.68 0.54 5.87
CA ILE A 326 2.38 -0.73 5.72
C ILE A 326 3.83 -0.62 6.20
N THR A 327 4.56 0.40 5.72
CA THR A 327 6.01 0.52 5.97
C THR A 327 6.35 1.27 7.25
N LEU A 328 5.43 2.08 7.76
CA LEU A 328 5.59 3.00 8.88
C LEU A 328 4.34 2.96 9.79
N PRO A 329 4.04 1.83 10.45
CA PRO A 329 2.84 1.70 11.27
C PRO A 329 2.73 2.80 12.34
N GLY A 330 1.53 3.35 12.52
CA GLY A 330 1.25 4.43 13.47
C GLY A 330 1.61 5.83 12.97
N SER A 331 2.12 5.99 11.74
CA SER A 331 2.23 7.30 11.10
C SER A 331 0.87 7.79 10.60
N SER A 332 0.80 9.07 10.26
CA SER A 332 -0.37 9.70 9.62
C SER A 332 0.05 10.53 8.41
N VAL A 333 -0.85 10.69 7.45
CA VAL A 333 -0.66 11.55 6.28
C VAL A 333 -1.88 12.43 6.09
N SER A 334 -1.67 13.74 5.93
CA SER A 334 -2.71 14.69 5.55
C SER A 334 -2.52 15.15 4.11
N TYR A 335 -3.59 15.22 3.34
CA TYR A 335 -3.54 15.60 1.93
C TYR A 335 -4.23 16.96 1.72
N THR A 336 -3.62 17.82 0.93
CA THR A 336 -4.23 19.05 0.42
C THR A 336 -4.07 19.11 -1.09
N THR A 337 -5.18 19.26 -1.80
CA THR A 337 -5.21 19.29 -3.27
C THR A 337 -5.56 20.69 -3.78
N ALA A 338 -4.80 21.18 -4.75
CA ALA A 338 -5.11 22.31 -5.61
C ALA A 338 -5.26 21.83 -7.06
N ASN A 339 -5.65 22.72 -7.98
CA ASN A 339 -6.06 22.33 -9.33
C ASN A 339 -5.00 21.56 -10.13
N ASP A 340 -3.71 21.83 -9.96
CA ASP A 340 -2.62 21.18 -10.69
C ASP A 340 -1.50 20.63 -9.76
N THR A 341 -1.73 20.75 -8.44
CA THR A 341 -0.74 20.52 -7.41
C THR A 341 -1.37 19.81 -6.23
N SER A 342 -0.78 18.71 -5.76
CA SER A 342 -1.15 18.05 -4.52
C SER A 342 0.01 18.03 -3.55
N ARG A 343 -0.33 18.13 -2.26
CA ARG A 343 0.63 18.06 -1.17
C ARG A 343 0.19 17.02 -0.14
N ALA A 344 1.07 16.07 0.15
CA ALA A 344 0.88 15.06 1.18
C ALA A 344 1.88 15.30 2.30
N CYS A 345 1.40 15.54 3.52
CA CYS A 345 2.23 15.79 4.69
C CYS A 345 2.18 14.61 5.65
N PHE A 346 3.33 13.95 5.77
CA PHE A 346 3.56 12.81 6.62
C PHE A 346 3.96 13.26 8.03
N THR A 347 3.47 12.56 9.04
CA THR A 347 3.86 12.72 10.45
C THR A 347 4.02 11.35 11.10
N TRP A 348 5.12 11.15 11.85
CA TRP A 348 5.37 9.89 12.55
C TRP A 348 6.23 10.09 13.79
N THR A 349 5.96 9.33 14.85
CA THR A 349 6.80 9.26 16.04
C THR A 349 7.35 7.83 16.13
N PRO A 350 8.56 7.56 15.62
CA PRO A 350 9.15 6.24 15.70
C PRO A 350 9.45 5.86 17.15
N SER A 351 9.33 4.57 17.46
CA SER A 351 9.75 4.00 18.75
C SER A 351 11.23 3.59 18.73
N LEU A 352 11.78 3.25 19.90
CA LEU A 352 13.12 2.65 20.03
C LEU A 352 13.29 1.33 19.27
N THR A 353 12.19 0.64 18.93
CA THR A 353 12.21 -0.61 18.16
C THR A 353 12.17 -0.42 16.65
N ASP A 354 11.89 0.80 16.17
CA ASP A 354 11.78 1.11 14.75
C ASP A 354 13.15 1.32 14.08
N THR A 355 14.10 0.41 14.29
CA THR A 355 15.48 0.56 13.81
C THR A 355 15.62 0.32 12.30
N GLY A 356 16.59 0.99 11.68
CA GLY A 356 16.99 0.79 10.27
C GLY A 356 16.30 1.75 9.30
N ALA A 357 16.52 1.51 8.00
CA ALA A 357 15.90 2.29 6.93
C ALA A 357 14.49 1.74 6.61
N ARG A 358 13.50 2.63 6.62
CA ARG A 358 12.14 2.40 6.12
C ARG A 358 11.95 3.23 4.85
N ILE A 359 11.16 2.76 3.90
CA ILE A 359 10.92 3.50 2.65
C ILE A 359 9.47 3.97 2.64
N PHE A 360 9.29 5.28 2.75
CA PHE A 360 8.03 5.93 2.42
C PHE A 360 7.96 6.08 0.89
N THR A 361 6.89 5.62 0.27
CA THR A 361 6.66 5.74 -1.16
C THR A 361 5.42 6.57 -1.39
N ALA A 362 5.56 7.72 -2.07
CA ALA A 362 4.44 8.44 -2.66
C ALA A 362 4.29 8.07 -4.13
N THR A 363 3.06 7.79 -4.53
CA THR A 363 2.64 7.57 -5.92
C THR A 363 1.71 8.70 -6.31
N THR A 364 2.08 9.43 -7.36
CA THR A 364 1.25 10.52 -7.89
C THR A 364 0.36 10.03 -8.99
N HIS A 365 -0.84 10.57 -8.97
CA HIS A 365 -1.99 10.19 -9.74
C HIS A 365 -2.52 11.43 -10.45
N TYR A 366 -2.65 11.46 -11.78
CA TYR A 366 -3.14 12.66 -12.49
C TYR A 366 -4.30 12.36 -13.45
N THR A 367 -5.14 13.37 -13.74
CA THR A 367 -6.38 13.22 -14.51
C THR A 367 -6.59 14.18 -15.66
N THR A 368 -6.99 13.68 -16.82
CA THR A 368 -7.23 14.49 -18.03
C THR A 368 -8.72 14.69 -18.36
N ASP A 369 -9.65 14.14 -17.57
CA ASP A 369 -11.08 14.22 -17.85
C ASP A 369 -11.88 14.54 -16.58
N THR A 370 -12.50 15.71 -16.56
CA THR A 370 -13.30 16.23 -15.44
C THR A 370 -14.75 15.70 -15.43
N THR A 371 -15.12 14.86 -16.40
CA THR A 371 -16.50 14.36 -16.53
C THR A 371 -16.67 12.91 -16.08
N LEU A 372 -15.60 12.24 -15.65
CA LEU A 372 -15.64 10.85 -15.22
C LEU A 372 -15.89 10.74 -13.71
N CYS A 373 -17.18 10.72 -13.37
CA CYS A 373 -17.76 10.66 -12.03
C CYS A 373 -17.52 11.85 -11.14
N GLU A 374 -18.52 12.16 -10.33
CA GLU A 374 -18.50 13.29 -9.41
C GLU A 374 -17.33 13.26 -8.41
N ASN A 375 -16.48 12.22 -8.36
CA ASN A 375 -15.14 12.23 -7.71
C ASN A 375 -14.18 11.08 -8.16
N ALA A 376 -14.31 10.45 -9.35
CA ALA A 376 -13.41 9.33 -9.75
C ALA A 376 -12.62 9.63 -11.04
N GLN A 377 -11.78 10.65 -10.91
CA GLN A 377 -10.74 11.08 -11.83
C GLN A 377 -10.02 9.90 -12.51
N LEU A 378 -9.86 9.92 -13.84
CA LEU A 378 -8.85 9.11 -14.54
C LEU A 378 -7.53 9.33 -13.82
N ILE A 379 -6.92 8.34 -13.20
CA ILE A 379 -5.70 8.54 -12.42
C ILE A 379 -4.66 7.66 -13.09
N ILE A 380 -3.72 8.32 -13.72
CA ILE A 380 -2.53 7.71 -14.28
C ILE A 380 -1.44 7.84 -13.22
N ALA A 381 -0.82 6.72 -12.85
CA ALA A 381 0.34 6.72 -11.97
C ALA A 381 1.60 6.96 -12.82
N ASP A 382 2.11 8.19 -12.84
CA ASP A 382 3.31 8.54 -13.65
C ASP A 382 4.57 8.72 -12.81
N GLY A 383 4.38 9.04 -11.52
CA GLY A 383 5.46 9.49 -10.69
C GLY A 383 5.48 8.74 -9.37
N GLN A 384 6.59 8.06 -9.09
CA GLN A 384 6.88 7.50 -7.79
C GLN A 384 8.04 8.28 -7.15
N LEU A 385 7.87 8.67 -5.88
CA LEU A 385 8.93 9.23 -5.07
C LEU A 385 9.16 8.33 -3.86
N ASN A 386 10.35 7.77 -3.77
CA ASN A 386 10.79 7.00 -2.61
C ASN A 386 11.61 7.91 -1.69
N VAL A 387 11.17 8.04 -0.44
CA VAL A 387 11.83 8.80 0.61
C VAL A 387 12.32 7.80 1.67
N PRO A 388 13.63 7.52 1.75
CA PRO A 388 14.17 6.73 2.84
C PRO A 388 14.04 7.50 4.16
N LEU A 389 13.52 6.83 5.20
CA LEU A 389 13.50 7.27 6.58
C LEU A 389 14.43 6.38 7.39
N ASN A 390 15.48 6.97 7.93
CA ASN A 390 16.44 6.30 8.80
C ASN A 390 16.14 6.68 10.25
N VAL A 391 15.75 5.70 11.07
CA VAL A 391 15.61 5.95 12.51
C VAL A 391 16.98 5.79 13.15
N ILE A 392 17.54 6.91 13.60
CA ILE A 392 18.82 6.93 14.29
C ILE A 392 18.56 6.85 15.79
N ASN A 393 18.84 5.68 16.36
CA ASN A 393 18.99 5.59 17.81
C ASN A 393 20.15 6.48 18.22
N PRO A 394 20.01 7.34 19.24
CA PRO A 394 21.13 8.11 19.74
C PRO A 394 22.18 7.13 20.29
N THR A 395 23.21 6.84 19.50
CA THR A 395 24.34 6.00 19.91
C THR A 395 25.36 6.75 20.76
N SER A 396 25.15 8.06 20.96
CA SER A 396 25.86 8.88 21.94
C SER A 396 25.18 10.23 22.11
N VAL A 397 25.47 10.91 23.22
CA VAL A 397 25.21 12.35 23.35
C VAL A 397 26.21 13.08 22.46
N ASN A 398 25.74 13.93 21.54
CA ASN A 398 26.58 14.82 20.75
C ASN A 398 27.57 15.55 21.68
N THR A 399 28.85 15.19 21.64
CA THR A 399 29.91 16.07 22.13
C THR A 399 29.91 17.29 21.22
N LEU A 400 29.49 18.44 21.75
CA LEU A 400 29.64 19.74 21.09
C LEU A 400 31.12 19.96 20.77
N SER A 401 31.53 19.60 19.55
CA SER A 401 32.79 20.02 18.96
C SER A 401 32.68 21.49 18.57
N ASN A 402 32.67 22.38 19.56
CA ASN A 402 32.94 23.79 19.32
C ASN A 402 34.44 24.02 19.41
N ASN A 403 34.98 24.44 18.27
CA ASN A 403 36.38 24.60 17.92
C ASN A 403 37.05 25.81 18.60
N ASN A 404 36.88 25.96 19.92
CA ASN A 404 37.70 26.84 20.75
C ASN A 404 38.26 25.99 21.90
N ALA A 405 39.53 25.60 21.79
CA ALA A 405 40.19 24.71 22.73
C ALA A 405 40.32 25.34 24.12
N ILE A 406 39.26 25.22 24.94
CA ILE A 406 39.31 25.53 26.38
C ILE A 406 40.28 24.54 27.01
N LYS A 407 41.45 25.03 27.43
CA LYS A 407 42.50 24.24 28.11
C LYS A 407 42.49 24.54 29.60
N VAL A 408 42.65 23.50 30.41
CA VAL A 408 42.72 23.59 31.87
C VAL A 408 44.11 23.17 32.32
N PHE A 409 44.83 24.04 33.03
CA PHE A 409 46.19 23.76 33.50
C PHE A 409 46.57 24.56 34.76
N PRO A 410 47.53 24.09 35.56
CA PRO A 410 48.07 22.73 35.53
C PRO A 410 46.98 21.72 35.96
N ASN A 411 47.14 20.47 35.54
CA ASN A 411 46.33 19.36 36.02
C ASN A 411 47.19 18.09 35.94
N PRO A 412 47.69 17.56 37.07
CA PRO A 412 47.36 17.90 38.46
C PRO A 412 47.76 19.33 38.90
N ALA A 413 47.02 19.92 39.85
CA ALA A 413 47.24 21.25 40.40
C ALA A 413 47.41 21.22 41.93
N GLN A 414 48.18 22.18 42.47
CA GLN A 414 48.41 22.31 43.91
C GLN A 414 47.57 23.40 44.57
N HIS A 415 47.49 24.59 43.97
CA HIS A 415 46.84 25.75 44.56
C HIS A 415 45.83 26.38 43.63
N THR A 416 46.20 26.66 42.38
CA THR A 416 45.34 27.35 41.41
C THR A 416 45.27 26.57 40.11
N VAL A 417 44.07 26.54 39.53
CA VAL A 417 43.80 26.00 38.20
C VAL A 417 43.42 27.15 37.27
N TYR A 418 44.06 27.22 36.11
CA TYR A 418 43.80 28.20 35.07
C TYR A 418 43.00 27.57 33.94
N VAL A 419 42.09 28.36 33.38
CA VAL A 419 41.28 28.01 32.22
C VAL A 419 41.62 28.99 31.10
N GLN A 420 42.29 28.51 30.06
CA GLN A 420 42.58 29.29 28.87
C GLN A 420 41.33 29.35 28.00
N THR A 421 40.77 30.55 27.88
CA THR A 421 39.55 30.88 27.14
C THR A 421 39.64 32.34 26.68
N ALA A 422 38.95 32.69 25.59
CA ALA A 422 38.94 34.05 25.05
C ALA A 422 38.16 35.05 25.93
N VAL A 423 37.22 34.53 26.73
CA VAL A 423 36.38 35.31 27.64
C VAL A 423 36.32 34.65 29.00
N ALA A 424 36.11 35.44 30.06
CA ALA A 424 35.94 34.91 31.39
C ALA A 424 34.62 34.10 31.52
N VAL A 425 34.66 33.04 32.32
CA VAL A 425 33.65 31.96 32.35
C VAL A 425 33.15 31.72 33.78
N GLN A 426 32.07 30.96 33.93
CA GLN A 426 31.65 30.42 35.21
C GLN A 426 32.36 29.08 35.46
N LEU A 427 33.14 29.02 36.54
CA LEU A 427 33.87 27.84 37.00
C LEU A 427 33.17 27.27 38.23
N THR A 428 32.82 25.99 38.20
CA THR A 428 32.22 25.27 39.33
C THR A 428 33.02 24.01 39.59
N VAL A 429 33.59 23.86 40.79
CA VAL A 429 34.28 22.65 41.23
C VAL A 429 33.33 21.83 42.07
N THR A 430 33.09 20.58 41.66
CA THR A 430 32.23 19.63 42.35
C THR A 430 33.02 18.42 42.84
N GLY A 431 32.66 17.90 44.01
CA GLY A 431 33.12 16.61 44.51
C GLY A 431 32.56 15.44 43.70
N LEU A 432 33.10 14.23 43.91
CA LEU A 432 32.58 13.01 43.30
C LEU A 432 31.18 12.62 43.79
N ASP A 433 30.78 13.15 44.94
CA ASP A 433 29.42 13.05 45.49
C ASP A 433 28.43 14.04 44.86
N GLY A 434 28.87 14.84 43.89
CA GLY A 434 28.05 15.83 43.17
C GLY A 434 27.85 17.15 43.91
N ARG A 435 28.39 17.32 45.13
CA ARG A 435 28.27 18.58 45.87
C ARG A 435 29.17 19.66 45.26
N THR A 436 28.65 20.87 45.11
CA THR A 436 29.44 22.03 44.69
C THR A 436 30.31 22.50 45.85
N LEU A 437 31.62 22.50 45.64
CA LEU A 437 32.61 22.87 46.64
C LEU A 437 33.09 24.31 46.46
N LEU A 438 33.29 24.71 45.19
CA LEU A 438 33.70 26.06 44.83
C LEU A 438 32.94 26.53 43.60
N GLN A 439 32.62 27.82 43.56
CA GLN A 439 32.06 28.46 42.38
C GLN A 439 32.66 29.85 42.21
N ARG A 440 33.01 30.19 40.97
CA ARG A 440 33.46 31.51 40.55
C ARG A 440 32.71 31.88 39.28
N LYS A 441 32.09 33.06 39.28
CA LYS A 441 31.48 33.64 38.08
C LYS A 441 32.49 34.60 37.46
N ASN A 442 32.47 34.71 36.13
CA ASN A 442 33.32 35.65 35.38
C ASN A 442 34.82 35.52 35.74
N ALA A 443 35.35 34.30 35.70
CA ALA A 443 36.72 33.98 36.08
C ALA A 443 37.44 33.15 35.00
N THR A 444 38.76 33.26 34.95
CA THR A 444 39.67 32.41 34.13
C THR A 444 40.58 31.54 35.00
N SER A 445 40.39 31.56 36.31
CA SER A 445 41.10 30.69 37.25
C SER A 445 40.26 30.43 38.50
N VAL A 446 40.60 29.36 39.22
CA VAL A 446 40.00 29.01 40.50
C VAL A 446 41.09 28.54 41.46
N ASP A 447 41.09 29.11 42.67
CA ASP A 447 41.91 28.67 43.79
C ASP A 447 41.26 27.46 44.45
N ILE A 448 41.99 26.35 44.47
CA ILE A 448 41.64 25.04 45.02
C ILE A 448 42.53 24.66 46.21
N SER A 449 43.33 25.59 46.74
CA SER A 449 44.25 25.35 47.85
C SER A 449 43.55 24.83 49.12
N SER A 450 42.29 25.22 49.32
CA SER A 450 41.46 24.78 50.44
C SER A 450 40.84 23.40 50.28
N LEU A 451 40.93 22.80 49.08
CA LEU A 451 40.40 21.46 48.83
C LEU A 451 41.41 20.40 49.28
N PRO A 452 40.96 19.30 49.91
CA PRO A 452 41.80 18.14 50.16
C PRO A 452 42.41 17.57 48.87
N ASP A 453 43.46 16.78 49.01
CA ASP A 453 44.01 16.04 47.88
C ASP A 453 43.00 15.00 47.39
N GLY A 454 42.79 14.95 46.07
CA GLY A 454 41.72 14.14 45.51
C GLY A 454 41.36 14.48 44.07
N ILE A 455 40.30 13.82 43.60
CA ILE A 455 39.74 13.98 42.25
C ILE A 455 38.45 14.79 42.36
N TYR A 456 38.32 15.77 41.48
CA TYR A 456 37.18 16.68 41.38
C TYR A 456 36.70 16.80 39.93
N LEU A 457 35.50 17.35 39.75
CA LEU A 457 34.98 17.73 38.44
C LEU A 457 34.96 19.26 38.34
N LEU A 458 35.58 19.81 37.31
CA LEU A 458 35.53 21.24 36.98
C LEU A 458 34.51 21.44 35.84
N ARG A 459 33.36 22.00 36.16
CA ARG A 459 32.35 22.44 35.20
C ARG A 459 32.64 23.87 34.77
N ILE A 460 32.73 24.09 33.47
CA ILE A 460 32.96 25.38 32.82
C ILE A 460 31.71 25.74 32.03
N ALA A 461 31.16 26.92 32.29
CA ALA A 461 29.99 27.47 31.62
C ALA A 461 30.24 28.92 31.18
N ASP A 462 29.51 29.43 30.20
CA ASP A 462 29.65 30.82 29.75
C ASP A 462 29.04 31.82 30.75
N GLY A 463 29.03 33.11 30.40
CA GLY A 463 28.42 34.17 31.23
C GLY A 463 26.91 34.06 31.41
N SER A 464 26.22 33.28 30.57
CA SER A 464 24.78 33.01 30.63
C SER A 464 24.43 31.75 31.44
N GLY A 465 25.44 30.95 31.82
CA GLY A 465 25.29 29.68 32.52
C GLY A 465 25.18 28.47 31.58
N GLN A 466 25.29 28.68 30.26
CA GLN A 466 25.33 27.62 29.26
C GLN A 466 26.56 26.75 29.48
N PHE A 467 26.36 25.44 29.55
CA PHE A 467 27.46 24.48 29.73
C PHE A 467 28.41 24.51 28.53
N LEU A 468 29.71 24.70 28.80
CA LEU A 468 30.76 24.69 27.78
C LEU A 468 31.60 23.42 27.82
N LYS A 469 32.08 23.03 29.02
CA LYS A 469 32.99 21.89 29.17
C LYS A 469 32.94 21.33 30.60
N MET A 470 33.24 20.03 30.73
CA MET A 470 33.56 19.41 32.02
C MET A 470 34.95 18.79 31.95
N GLU A 471 35.76 18.99 32.97
CA GLU A 471 37.11 18.44 33.07
C GLU A 471 37.34 17.74 34.39
N LYS A 472 38.06 16.61 34.34
CA LYS A 472 38.55 15.94 35.55
C LYS A 472 39.70 16.76 36.12
N LEU A 473 39.62 17.17 37.38
CA LEU A 473 40.66 17.93 38.07
C LEU A 473 41.31 17.07 39.16
N ILE A 474 42.64 17.05 39.21
CA ILE A 474 43.42 16.32 40.23
C ILE A 474 44.12 17.36 41.13
N LYS A 475 43.80 17.37 42.42
CA LYS A 475 44.44 18.19 43.45
C LYS A 475 45.50 17.38 44.19
N THR A 476 46.72 17.92 44.31
CA THR A 476 47.83 17.31 45.04
C THR A 476 48.46 18.29 46.02
N ALA A 477 49.09 17.79 47.09
CA ALA A 477 49.85 18.62 48.02
C ALA A 477 51.05 19.29 47.35
N SER A 478 51.45 20.45 47.87
CA SER A 478 52.76 21.01 47.55
C SER A 478 53.82 20.07 48.14
N LYS A 479 54.75 19.61 47.29
CA LYS A 479 55.86 18.76 47.71
C LYS A 479 56.94 19.58 48.40
#